data_AF-A0A7Y0S5F2-F1
#
_entry.id   AF-A0A7Y0S5F2-F1
#
_cell.length_a   1.000
_cell.length_b   1.000
_cell.length_c   1.000
_cell.angle_alpha   90.00
_cell.angle_beta   90.00
_cell.angle_gamma   90.00
#
_symmetry.space_group_name_H-M   'P 1'
#
loop_
_entity.id
_entity.type
_entity.pdbx_description
1 polymer ?
#
loop_
_entity_poly.entity_id
_entity_poly.type
_entity_poly.pdbx_seq_one_letter_code
_entity_poly.pdbx_strand_id
1 'polypeptide(L)' 'IDSAKAISHLQNIAVVVCPTAASSDAPTSALSVVYKQSGEFLEYLPLRKNPDLVVVDSHIIAKAPTRLLVAGIGDALAT' A
#
# COMPACT_ATOMS: atom_id res chain seq x y z
N ILE A 1 3.65 2.59 3.05
CA ILE A 1 2.43 3.31 2.60
C ILE A 1 1.35 3.31 3.68
N ASP A 2 1.12 2.18 4.35
CA ASP A 2 0.09 2.03 5.40
C ASP A 2 0.23 2.97 6.59
N SER A 3 1.45 3.29 7.01
CA SER A 3 1.68 4.29 8.07
C SER A 3 1.13 5.67 7.68
N ALA A 4 1.30 6.10 6.42
CA ALA A 4 0.80 7.38 5.94
C ALA A 4 -0.74 7.39 5.89
N LYS A 5 -1.35 6.29 5.42
CA LYS A 5 -2.80 6.13 5.43
C LYS A 5 -3.36 6.15 6.86
N ALA A 6 -2.72 5.45 7.80
CA ALA A 6 -3.12 5.42 9.21
C ALA A 6 -3.01 6.81 9.87
N ILE A 7 -1.92 7.54 9.63
CA ILE A 7 -1.77 8.93 10.10
C ILE A 7 -2.89 9.81 9.53
N SER A 8 -3.15 9.73 8.23
CA SER A 8 -4.24 10.48 7.58
C SER A 8 -5.61 10.17 8.19
N HIS A 9 -5.89 8.91 8.48
CA HIS A 9 -7.11 8.47 9.14
C HIS A 9 -7.25 9.06 10.55
N LEU A 10 -6.18 9.00 11.35
CA LEU A 10 -6.16 9.50 12.73
C LEU A 10 -6.27 11.03 12.80
N GLN A 11 -5.61 11.73 11.87
CA GLN A 11 -5.58 13.20 11.83
C GLN A 11 -6.70 13.81 11.00
N ASN A 12 -7.51 12.98 10.32
CA ASN A 12 -8.58 13.41 9.43
C ASN A 12 -8.10 14.39 8.32
N ILE A 13 -6.95 14.09 7.72
CA ILE A 13 -6.35 14.88 6.63
C ILE A 13 -6.28 14.08 5.34
N ALA A 14 -6.11 14.75 4.20
CA ALA A 14 -5.92 14.08 2.92
C ALA A 14 -4.59 13.29 2.87
N VAL A 15 -4.52 12.25 2.04
CA VAL A 15 -3.31 11.46 1.82
C VAL A 15 -3.07 11.17 0.35
N VAL A 16 -1.81 11.34 -0.06
CA VAL A 16 -1.31 10.90 -1.37
C VAL A 16 -0.40 9.70 -1.15
N VAL A 17 -0.64 8.61 -1.89
CA VAL A 17 0.17 7.40 -1.85
C VAL A 17 0.98 7.30 -3.14
N CYS A 18 2.30 7.28 -3.02
CA CYS A 18 3.22 7.17 -4.17
C CYS A 18 4.01 5.86 -4.07
N PRO A 19 3.49 4.72 -4.56
CA PRO A 19 4.24 3.48 -4.54
C PRO A 19 5.47 3.57 -5.44
N THR A 20 6.61 3.09 -4.95
CA THR A 20 7.89 3.05 -5.68
C THR A 20 8.23 1.65 -6.20
N ALA A 21 7.37 0.66 -5.93
CA ALA A 21 7.37 -0.66 -6.52
C ALA A 21 5.92 -1.16 -6.67
N ALA A 22 5.65 -1.99 -7.68
CA ALA A 22 4.33 -2.56 -7.95
C ALA A 22 4.28 -4.01 -7.47
N SER A 23 4.32 -4.21 -6.14
CA SER A 23 4.42 -5.54 -5.51
C SER A 23 3.15 -6.04 -4.84
N SER A 24 2.13 -5.20 -4.71
CA SER A 24 0.81 -5.57 -4.20
C SER A 24 -0.24 -4.56 -4.65
N ASP A 25 -1.51 -4.90 -4.48
CA ASP A 25 -2.67 -4.04 -4.80
C ASP A 25 -3.05 -3.04 -3.68
N ALA A 26 -2.36 -3.13 -2.53
CA ALA A 26 -2.61 -2.33 -1.34
C ALA A 26 -2.69 -0.80 -1.56
N PRO A 27 -1.96 -0.14 -2.50
CA PRO A 27 -1.95 1.32 -2.60
C PRO A 27 -3.32 1.99 -2.70
N THR A 28 -4.32 1.36 -3.32
CA THR A 28 -5.63 1.97 -3.57
C THR A 28 -6.65 1.70 -2.45
N SER A 29 -6.41 0.73 -1.56
CA SER A 29 -7.41 0.26 -0.60
C SER A 29 -7.64 1.23 0.58
N ALA A 30 -8.86 1.21 1.12
CA ALA A 30 -9.21 1.84 2.40
C ALA A 30 -8.82 0.95 3.60
N LEU A 31 -7.62 0.38 3.56
CA LEU A 31 -7.13 -0.62 4.50
C LEU A 31 -5.64 -0.39 4.77
N SER A 32 -5.23 -0.66 6.01
CA SER A 32 -3.84 -0.87 6.40
C SER A 32 -3.71 -2.21 7.11
N VAL A 33 -2.62 -2.94 6.86
CA VAL A 33 -2.34 -4.20 7.59
C VAL A 33 -1.39 -3.90 8.75
N VAL A 34 -1.81 -4.25 9.96
CA VAL A 34 -1.02 -4.04 11.17
C VAL A 34 -0.36 -5.36 11.57
N TYR A 35 0.93 -5.29 11.91
CA TYR A 35 1.74 -6.43 12.28
C TYR A 35 2.26 -6.27 13.71
N LYS A 36 2.47 -7.39 14.40
CA LYS A 36 3.26 -7.41 15.65
C LYS A 36 4.73 -7.13 15.32
N GLN A 37 5.52 -6.80 16.34
CA GLN A 37 6.98 -6.66 16.19
C GLN A 37 7.66 -7.95 15.69
N SER A 38 7.07 -9.12 15.93
CA SER A 38 7.53 -10.40 15.38
C SER A 38 7.28 -10.58 13.87
N GLY A 39 6.56 -9.65 13.23
CA GLY A 39 6.16 -9.74 11.82
C GLY A 39 4.91 -10.57 11.56
N GLU A 40 4.30 -11.13 12.60
CA GLU A 40 3.01 -11.81 12.50
C GLU A 40 1.88 -10.80 12.22
N PHE A 41 0.91 -11.21 11.40
CA PHE A 41 -0.35 -10.48 11.25
C PHE A 41 -0.97 -10.24 12.63
N LEU A 42 -1.34 -8.99 12.89
CA LEU A 42 -2.07 -8.61 14.09
C LEU A 42 -3.54 -8.38 13.74
N GLU A 43 -3.80 -7.43 12.86
CA GLU A 43 -5.16 -7.07 12.47
C GLU A 43 -5.20 -6.28 11.16
N TYR A 44 -6.41 -6.16 10.63
CA TYR A 44 -6.75 -5.19 9.60
C TYR A 44 -7.21 -3.89 10.26
N LEU A 45 -6.63 -2.76 9.86
CA LEU A 45 -7.10 -1.42 10.24
C LEU A 45 -7.96 -0.84 9.11
N PRO A 46 -9.30 -0.90 9.20
CA PRO A 46 -10.18 -0.28 8.22
C PRO A 46 -10.09 1.25 8.30
N LEU A 47 -10.01 1.90 7.15
CA LEU A 47 -9.91 3.35 7.02
C LEU A 47 -11.25 3.94 6.59
N ARG A 48 -11.53 5.19 7.00
CA ARG A 48 -12.75 5.95 6.66
C ARG A 48 -12.98 6.09 5.15
N LYS A 49 -11.91 6.15 4.37
CA LYS A 49 -11.93 6.32 2.91
C LYS A 49 -10.65 5.75 2.28
N ASN A 50 -10.70 5.49 0.98
CA ASN A 50 -9.51 5.24 0.16
C ASN A 50 -8.60 6.48 0.14
N PRO A 51 -7.32 6.34 -0.24
CA PRO A 51 -6.42 7.48 -0.44
C PRO A 51 -7.00 8.52 -1.42
N ASP A 52 -6.72 9.80 -1.18
CA ASP A 52 -7.21 10.91 -2.02
C ASP A 52 -6.57 10.92 -3.41
N LEU A 53 -5.32 10.43 -3.52
CA LEU A 53 -4.61 10.28 -4.78
C LEU A 53 -3.59 9.15 -4.68
N VAL A 54 -3.48 8.35 -5.74
CA VAL A 54 -2.40 7.38 -5.92
C VAL A 54 -1.57 7.81 -7.14
N VAL A 55 -0.28 8.09 -6.94
CA VAL A 55 0.63 8.52 -8.01
C VAL A 55 1.63 7.41 -8.29
N VAL A 56 1.55 6.83 -9.47
CA VAL A 56 2.46 5.77 -9.91
C VAL A 56 3.34 6.30 -11.03
N ASP A 57 4.62 6.50 -10.74
CA ASP A 57 5.62 6.82 -11.76
C ASP A 57 6.22 5.53 -12.32
N SER A 58 5.84 5.16 -13.53
CA SER A 58 6.30 3.92 -14.17
C SER A 58 7.81 3.88 -14.41
N HIS A 59 8.49 5.02 -14.54
CA HIS A 59 9.94 5.08 -14.68
C HIS A 59 10.64 4.73 -13.37
N ILE A 60 10.07 5.11 -12.23
CA ILE A 60 10.53 4.68 -10.90
C ILE A 60 10.27 3.18 -10.73
N ILE A 61 9.04 2.71 -11.01
CA ILE A 61 8.68 1.30 -10.89
C ILE A 61 9.60 0.40 -11.73
N ALA A 62 9.89 0.78 -12.98
CA ALA A 62 10.72 0.00 -13.89
C ALA A 62 12.18 -0.17 -13.41
N LYS A 63 12.66 0.69 -12.50
CA LYS A 63 14.00 0.59 -11.89
C LYS A 63 14.02 -0.23 -10.59
N ALA A 64 12.86 -0.59 -10.05
CA ALA A 64 12.79 -1.45 -8.87
C ALA A 64 13.21 -2.89 -9.21
N PRO A 65 13.67 -3.69 -8.22
CA PRO A 65 14.00 -5.09 -8.46
C PRO A 65 12.83 -5.87 -9.08
N THR A 66 13.07 -6.58 -10.19
CA THR A 66 12.05 -7.33 -10.94
C THR A 66 11.22 -8.28 -10.08
N ARG A 67 11.83 -8.86 -9.03
CA ARG A 67 11.13 -9.73 -8.07
C ARG A 67 9.89 -9.06 -7.46
N LEU A 68 9.91 -7.75 -7.24
CA LEU A 68 8.78 -7.00 -6.69
C LEU A 68 7.62 -6.94 -7.68
N LEU A 69 7.88 -6.72 -8.97
CA LEU A 69 6.83 -6.77 -10.00
C LEU A 69 6.24 -8.18 -10.10
N VAL A 70 7.08 -9.22 -10.06
CA VAL A 70 6.60 -10.62 -10.06
C VAL A 70 5.72 -10.90 -8.84
N ALA A 71 6.08 -10.40 -7.67
CA ALA A 71 5.24 -10.51 -6.47
C ALA A 71 3.87 -9.83 -6.66
N GLY A 72 3.85 -8.63 -7.25
CA GLY A 72 2.59 -7.93 -7.55
C GLY A 72 1.72 -8.64 -8.59
N ILE A 73 2.32 -9.31 -9.58
CA ILE A 73 1.59 -10.19 -10.49
C ILE A 73 0.96 -11.36 -9.72
N GLY A 74 1.69 -11.95 -8.78
CA GLY A 74 1.18 -13.02 -7.91
C GLY A 74 -0.02 -12.57 -7.07
N ASP A 75 0.07 -11.38 -6.48
CA ASP A 75 -1.02 -10.76 -5.71
C ASP A 75 -2.25 -10.51 -6.61
N ALA A 76 -2.03 -9.90 -7.78
CA ALA A 76 -3.10 -9.61 -8.75
C ALA A 76 -3.77 -10.85 -9.36
N LEU A 77 -3.09 -12.01 -9.36
CA LEU A 77 -3.68 -13.28 -9.82
C LEU A 77 -4.72 -13.84 -8.84
N ALA A 78 -4.68 -13.41 -7.58
CA ALA A 78 -5.61 -13.85 -6.53
C ALA A 78 -6.83 -12.94 -6.36
N THR A 79 -6.90 -11.84 -7.12
CA THR A 79 -7.99 -10.85 -7.10
C THR A 79 -9.21 -11.35 -7.88
#